data_AF-A0A6I1R3F6-F1
#
_entry.id   AF-A0A6I1R3F6-F1
#
_cell.length_a   1.000
_cell.length_b   1.000
_cell.length_c   1.000
_cell.angle_alpha   90.00
_cell.angle_beta   90.00
_cell.angle_gamma   90.00
#
_symmetry.space_group_name_H-M   'P 1'
#
loop_
_entity.id
_entity.type
_entity.pdbx_description
1 polymer ?
#
loop_
_entity_poly.entity_id
_entity_poly.type
_entity_poly.pdbx_seq_one_letter_code
_entity_poly.pdbx_strand_id
1 'polypeptide(L)' 'MNTNELPFSLEDVVLNSELLYRACRSPDYEAENEALITLAQIMADSPELILQRLAETALDLCHADTAGIS' A
#
# COMPACT_ATOMS: atom_id res chain seq x y z
N MET A 1 28.20 -13.96 34.49
CA MET A 1 27.68 -14.37 33.16
C MET A 1 26.99 -13.16 32.58
N ASN A 2 27.53 -12.63 31.49
CA ASN A 2 27.16 -11.32 30.94
C ASN A 2 25.88 -11.48 30.11
N THR A 3 24.83 -10.76 30.48
CA THR A 3 23.49 -10.81 29.87
C THR A 3 23.37 -9.71 28.82
N ASN A 4 23.83 -9.93 27.57
CA ASN A 4 23.44 -9.03 26.47
C ASN A 4 23.68 -9.58 25.03
N GLU A 5 23.52 -10.88 24.81
CA GLU A 5 23.46 -11.42 23.44
C GLU A 5 21.97 -11.59 23.09
N LEU A 6 21.40 -10.62 22.39
CA LEU A 6 20.11 -10.85 21.73
C LEU A 6 20.35 -11.95 20.67
N PRO A 7 19.48 -12.96 20.55
CA PRO A 7 19.71 -14.13 19.69
C PRO A 7 19.75 -13.82 18.18
N PHE A 8 19.59 -12.55 17.78
CA PHE A 8 19.56 -12.08 16.40
C PHE A 8 20.17 -10.66 16.31
N SER A 9 20.82 -10.36 15.18
CA SER A 9 21.40 -9.05 14.87
C SER A 9 20.49 -8.21 13.97
N LEU A 10 20.87 -6.95 13.69
CA LEU A 10 20.09 -6.07 12.80
C LEU A 10 20.01 -6.66 11.38
N GLU A 11 21.09 -7.29 10.95
CA GLU A 11 21.23 -7.94 9.65
C GLU A 11 20.22 -9.08 9.46
N ASP A 12 19.79 -9.74 10.54
CA ASP A 12 18.76 -10.78 10.50
C ASP A 12 17.34 -10.22 10.25
N VAL A 13 17.12 -8.91 10.47
CA VAL A 13 15.81 -8.23 10.34
C VAL A 13 15.74 -7.36 9.08
N VAL A 14 16.88 -6.85 8.60
CA VAL A 14 16.94 -6.00 7.41
C VAL A 14 16.88 -6.87 6.15
N LEU A 15 15.65 -7.11 5.67
CA LEU A 15 15.35 -7.95 4.51
C LEU A 15 15.02 -7.13 3.25
N ASN A 16 15.54 -5.91 3.13
CA ASN A 16 15.22 -5.02 1.99
C ASN A 16 15.60 -5.63 0.63
N SER A 17 16.67 -6.46 0.58
CA SER A 17 17.04 -7.22 -0.62
C SER A 17 15.95 -8.21 -1.06
N GLU A 18 15.22 -8.77 -0.10
CA GLU A 18 14.18 -9.78 -0.33
C GLU A 18 12.89 -9.18 -0.91
N LEU A 19 12.70 -7.85 -0.80
CA LEU A 19 11.54 -7.16 -1.38
C LEU A 19 11.45 -7.36 -2.89
N LEU A 20 12.59 -7.47 -3.59
CA LEU A 20 12.66 -7.69 -5.03
C LEU A 20 12.08 -9.05 -5.45
N TYR A 21 12.07 -10.02 -4.55
CA TYR A 21 11.60 -11.39 -4.80
C TYR A 21 10.17 -11.63 -4.28
N ARG A 22 9.55 -10.61 -3.66
CA ARG A 22 8.16 -10.72 -3.22
C ARG A 22 7.26 -10.93 -4.44
N ALA A 23 6.41 -11.94 -4.37
CA ALA A 23 5.39 -12.16 -5.39
C ALA A 23 4.54 -10.89 -5.53
N CYS A 24 4.51 -10.33 -6.73
CA CYS A 24 3.61 -9.23 -7.06
C CYS A 24 2.20 -9.79 -7.28
N ARG A 25 1.19 -9.02 -6.90
CA ARG A 25 -0.19 -9.37 -7.27
C ARG A 25 -0.35 -9.21 -8.78
N SER A 26 -1.13 -10.09 -9.39
CA SER A 26 -1.52 -9.90 -10.79
C SER A 26 -2.33 -8.61 -10.92
N PRO A 27 -2.08 -7.79 -11.95
CA PRO A 27 -2.83 -6.56 -12.15
C PRO A 27 -4.30 -6.87 -12.46
N ASP A 28 -5.20 -6.06 -11.91
CA ASP A 28 -6.62 -6.03 -12.25
C ASP A 28 -6.91 -4.71 -12.98
N TYR A 29 -6.63 -4.71 -14.28
CA TYR A 29 -6.72 -3.50 -15.10
C TYR A 29 -8.15 -2.96 -15.23
N GLU A 30 -9.15 -3.82 -15.11
CA GLU A 30 -10.56 -3.41 -15.17
C GLU A 30 -10.91 -2.61 -13.92
N ALA A 31 -10.64 -3.16 -12.74
CA ALA A 31 -10.87 -2.48 -11.47
C ALA A 31 -10.05 -1.19 -11.33
N GLU A 32 -8.78 -1.20 -11.76
CA GLU A 32 -7.93 -0.01 -11.77
C GLU A 32 -8.50 1.10 -12.67
N ASN A 33 -8.97 0.76 -13.87
CA ASN A 33 -9.53 1.73 -14.80
C ASN A 33 -10.85 2.32 -14.29
N GLU A 34 -11.75 1.50 -13.75
CA GLU A 34 -13.00 1.98 -13.13
C GLU A 34 -12.74 2.92 -11.96
N ALA A 35 -11.75 2.59 -11.12
CA ALA A 35 -11.33 3.43 -10.02
C ALA A 35 -10.81 4.79 -10.49
N LEU A 36 -9.97 4.82 -11.53
CA LEU A 36 -9.44 6.07 -12.08
C LEU A 36 -10.54 6.98 -12.65
N ILE A 37 -11.51 6.41 -13.37
CA ILE A 37 -12.66 7.15 -13.90
C ILE A 37 -13.49 7.74 -12.74
N THR A 38 -13.76 6.95 -11.71
CA THR A 38 -14.53 7.37 -10.53
C THR A 38 -13.83 8.50 -9.77
N LEU A 39 -12.52 8.38 -9.56
CA LEU A 39 -11.72 9.41 -8.90
C LEU A 39 -11.70 10.72 -9.72
N ALA A 40 -11.59 10.63 -11.05
CA ALA A 40 -11.65 11.81 -11.91
C ALA A 40 -13.01 12.54 -11.81
N GLN A 41 -14.11 11.78 -11.76
CA GLN A 41 -15.45 12.35 -11.55
C GLN A 41 -15.58 13.03 -10.19
N ILE A 42 -15.13 12.38 -9.11
CA ILE A 42 -15.14 12.97 -7.76
C ILE A 42 -14.29 14.23 -7.70
N MET A 43 -13.13 14.23 -8.36
CA MET A 43 -12.28 15.42 -8.41
C MET A 43 -12.95 16.60 -9.14
N ALA A 44 -13.79 16.32 -10.14
CA ALA A 44 -14.55 17.34 -10.86
C ALA A 44 -15.78 17.84 -10.08
N ASP A 45 -16.53 16.93 -9.46
CA ASP A 45 -17.83 17.22 -8.86
C ASP A 45 -17.77 17.54 -7.36
N SER A 46 -16.79 16.99 -6.64
CA SER A 46 -16.65 17.08 -5.18
C SER A 46 -15.18 16.95 -4.74
N PRO A 47 -14.30 17.90 -5.14
CA PRO A 47 -12.87 17.81 -4.91
C PRO A 47 -12.48 17.69 -3.43
N GLU A 48 -13.29 18.18 -2.51
CA GLU A 48 -13.10 18.01 -1.07
C GLU A 48 -13.12 16.55 -0.60
N LEU A 49 -13.73 15.64 -1.38
CA LEU A 49 -13.82 14.22 -1.07
C LEU A 49 -12.67 13.39 -1.68
N ILE A 50 -11.85 13.98 -2.55
CA ILE A 50 -10.91 13.22 -3.38
C ILE A 50 -9.86 12.46 -2.56
N LEU A 51 -9.35 13.06 -1.49
CA LEU A 51 -8.30 12.46 -0.67
C LEU A 51 -8.82 11.26 0.13
N GLN A 52 -10.03 11.39 0.69
CA GLN A 52 -10.69 10.29 1.38
C GLN A 52 -10.96 9.14 0.40
N ARG A 53 -11.53 9.44 -0.76
CA ARG A 53 -11.85 8.39 -1.75
C ARG A 53 -10.59 7.71 -2.28
N LEU A 54 -9.51 8.46 -2.52
CA LEU A 54 -8.26 7.89 -2.99
C LEU A 54 -7.67 6.90 -1.97
N ALA A 55 -7.70 7.22 -0.67
CA ALA A 55 -7.25 6.31 0.37
C ALA A 55 -8.13 5.03 0.45
N GLU A 56 -9.46 5.17 0.34
CA GLU A 56 -10.38 4.03 0.29
C GLU A 56 -10.16 3.15 -0.93
N THR A 57 -10.03 3.75 -2.12
CA THR A 57 -9.71 3.02 -3.35
C THR A 57 -8.39 2.26 -3.23
N ALA A 58 -7.37 2.83 -2.57
CA ALA A 58 -6.12 2.15 -2.31
C ALA A 58 -6.29 0.94 -1.38
N LEU A 59 -7.11 1.03 -0.32
CA LEU A 59 -7.45 -0.11 0.54
C LEU A 59 -8.02 -1.27 -0.28
N ASP A 60 -9.01 -0.96 -1.12
CA ASP A 60 -9.73 -1.94 -1.92
C ASP A 60 -8.82 -2.62 -2.95
N LEU A 61 -8.18 -1.84 -3.83
CA LEU A 61 -7.36 -2.37 -4.92
C LEU A 61 -6.09 -3.08 -4.41
N CYS A 62 -5.50 -2.55 -3.33
CA CYS A 62 -4.30 -3.14 -2.75
C CYS A 62 -4.62 -4.18 -1.68
N HIS A 63 -5.87 -4.59 -1.47
CA HIS A 63 -6.27 -5.56 -0.44
C HIS A 63 -5.48 -5.35 0.86
N ALA A 64 -5.40 -4.09 1.29
CA ALA A 64 -4.54 -3.64 2.38
C ALA A 64 -5.40 -3.43 3.62
N ASP A 65 -4.82 -3.65 4.80
CA ASP A 65 -5.51 -3.37 6.05
C ASP A 65 -5.59 -1.86 6.33
N THR A 66 -4.63 -1.07 5.79
CA THR A 66 -4.53 0.38 5.98
C THR A 66 -3.98 1.07 4.73
N ALA A 67 -4.45 2.29 4.45
CA ALA A 67 -3.89 3.19 3.42
C ALA A 67 -3.98 4.65 3.90
N GLY A 68 -3.12 5.53 3.37
CA GLY A 68 -3.08 6.94 3.73
C GLY A 68 -2.33 7.80 2.73
N ILE A 69 -2.52 9.11 2.84
CA ILE A 69 -1.89 10.15 1.99
C ILE A 69 -1.03 11.02 2.91
N SER A 70 0.24 11.26 2.54
CA SER A 70 1.22 12.02 3.33
C SER A 70 1.64 13.32 2.65
#